data_AF-A0A6C0E7Q9-F1
#
_entry.id   AF-A0A6C0E7Q9-F1
#
_cell.length_a   1.000
_cell.length_b   1.000
_cell.length_c   1.000
_cell.angle_alpha   90.00
_cell.angle_beta   90.00
_cell.angle_gamma   90.00
#
_symmetry.space_group_name_H-M   'P 1'
#
loop_
_entity.id
_entity.type
_entity.pdbx_description
1 polymer ?
#
loop_
_entity_poly.entity_id
_entity_poly.type
_entity_poly.pdbx_seq_one_letter_code
_entity_poly.pdbx_strand_id
1 'polypeptide(L)'
;MDNSILLYNITLFHIFIDVFLMSYIFIFSRIYDIYYCSFVLLQTIHWGLLKNECIISYVEKKLINSDYQLGDNVKWHPHEEYHSNQHIITLKAILILGTLLYMIFRNKKNIKIRLIACASICLWIYYTYLY
;
A
#
# COMPACT_ATOMS: atom_id res chain seq x y z
N MET A 1 0.68 -12.27 -26.27
CA MET A 1 0.75 -12.96 -24.96
C MET A 1 -0.61 -12.83 -24.35
N ASP A 2 -1.19 -13.90 -23.81
CA ASP A 2 -2.55 -13.82 -23.27
C ASP A 2 -2.56 -12.87 -22.05
N ASN A 3 -3.32 -11.77 -22.14
CA ASN A 3 -3.33 -10.73 -21.10
C ASN A 3 -3.77 -11.31 -19.75
N SER A 4 -4.50 -12.43 -19.77
CA SER A 4 -4.90 -13.20 -18.58
C SER A 4 -3.72 -13.65 -17.72
N ILE A 5 -2.65 -14.19 -18.33
CA ILE A 5 -1.46 -14.69 -17.64
C ILE A 5 -0.68 -13.52 -17.02
N LEU A 6 -0.56 -12.42 -17.77
CA LEU A 6 0.12 -11.22 -17.29
C LEU A 6 -0.62 -10.61 -16.09
N LEU A 7 -1.94 -10.44 -16.19
CA LEU A 7 -2.78 -9.93 -15.10
C LEU A 7 -2.65 -10.79 -13.84
N TYR A 8 -2.74 -12.11 -13.99
CA TYR A 8 -2.58 -13.04 -12.86
C TYR A 8 -1.23 -12.88 -12.14
N ASN A 9 -0.12 -12.77 -12.88
CA ASN A 9 1.20 -12.57 -12.29
C ASN A 9 1.32 -11.22 -11.56
N ILE A 10 0.70 -10.16 -12.11
CA ILE A 10 0.68 -8.83 -11.49
C ILE A 10 -0.09 -8.89 -10.16
N THR A 11 -1.26 -9.53 -10.15
CA THR A 11 -2.07 -9.67 -8.94
C THR A 11 -1.36 -10.52 -7.88
N LEU A 12 -0.72 -11.63 -8.26
CA LEU A 12 0.09 -12.43 -7.32
C LEU A 12 1.22 -11.61 -6.71
N PHE A 13 1.90 -10.79 -7.51
CA PHE A 13 2.95 -9.90 -7.03
C PHE A 13 2.41 -8.86 -6.05
N HIS A 14 1.23 -8.30 -6.32
CA HIS A 14 0.57 -7.36 -5.42
C HIS A 14 0.23 -8.00 -4.07
N ILE A 15 -0.35 -9.21 -4.09
CA ILE A 15 -0.67 -9.98 -2.87
C ILE A 15 0.61 -10.28 -2.09
N PHE A 16 1.70 -10.64 -2.78
CA PHE A 16 2.98 -10.91 -2.14
C PHE A 16 3.53 -9.67 -1.42
N ILE A 17 3.46 -8.48 -2.04
CA ILE A 17 3.85 -7.21 -1.40
C ILE A 17 3.00 -6.96 -0.14
N ASP A 18 1.69 -7.17 -0.22
CA ASP A 18 0.79 -6.96 0.91
C ASP A 18 1.13 -7.89 2.08
N VAL A 19 1.36 -9.18 1.80
CA VAL A 19 1.77 -10.16 2.82
C VAL A 19 3.11 -9.79 3.42
N PHE A 20 4.08 -9.38 2.60
CA PHE A 20 5.39 -8.92 3.07
C PHE A 20 5.25 -7.71 4.02
N LEU A 21 4.44 -6.72 3.65
CA LEU A 21 4.21 -5.54 4.47
C LEU A 21 3.59 -5.90 5.82
N MET A 22 2.55 -6.73 5.82
CA MET A 22 1.85 -7.14 7.05
C MET A 22 2.70 -8.05 7.95
N SER A 23 3.61 -8.83 7.38
CA SER A 23 4.46 -9.76 8.13
C SER A 23 5.78 -9.15 8.62
N TYR A 24 6.15 -7.96 8.14
CA TYR A 24 7.45 -7.33 8.40
C TYR A 24 7.83 -7.33 9.88
N ILE A 25 6.91 -6.91 10.76
CA ILE A 25 7.15 -6.75 12.20
C ILE A 25 7.52 -8.06 12.91
N PHE A 26 7.08 -9.20 12.37
CA PHE A 26 7.32 -10.53 12.94
C PHE A 26 8.64 -11.14 12.46
N ILE A 27 9.16 -10.68 11.33
CA ILE A 27 10.31 -11.31 10.64
C ILE A 27 11.57 -10.48 10.82
N PHE A 28 11.47 -9.15 10.74
CA PHE A 28 12.64 -8.28 10.62
C PHE A 28 13.04 -7.57 11.91
N SER A 29 14.35 -7.48 12.12
CA SER A 29 14.93 -6.74 13.24
C SER A 29 14.75 -5.22 13.09
N ARG A 30 14.86 -4.50 14.21
CA ARG A 30 14.76 -3.03 14.25
C ARG A 30 15.73 -2.28 13.33
N ILE A 31 16.81 -2.92 12.89
CA ILE A 31 17.83 -2.31 12.03
C ILE A 31 17.22 -1.96 10.66
N TYR A 32 16.18 -2.66 10.24
CA TYR A 32 15.54 -2.47 8.93
C TYR A 32 14.36 -1.50 8.96
N ASP A 33 13.98 -0.98 10.13
CA ASP A 33 12.75 -0.19 10.30
C ASP A 33 12.75 1.09 9.46
N ILE A 34 13.93 1.67 9.20
CA ILE A 34 14.04 2.85 8.34
C ILE A 34 13.66 2.55 6.89
N TYR A 35 13.97 1.36 6.38
CA TYR A 35 13.62 0.96 5.01
C TYR A 35 12.12 0.71 4.89
N TYR A 36 11.54 0.02 5.89
CA TYR A 36 10.10 -0.20 5.92
C TYR A 36 9.33 1.13 6.00
N CYS A 37 9.67 2.01 6.96
CA CYS A 37 9.00 3.31 7.08
C CYS A 37 9.13 4.13 5.80
N SER A 38 10.33 4.15 5.19
CA SER A 38 10.56 4.87 3.93
C SER A 38 9.74 4.28 2.78
N PHE A 39 9.64 2.96 2.69
CA PHE A 39 8.84 2.29 1.68
C PHE A 39 7.35 2.64 1.82
N VAL A 40 6.81 2.57 3.05
CA VAL A 40 5.41 2.95 3.30
C VAL A 40 5.18 4.43 2.99
N LEU A 41 6.12 5.32 3.35
CA LEU A 41 6.03 6.74 3.00
C LEU A 41 5.96 6.94 1.48
N LEU A 42 6.87 6.31 0.74
CA LEU A 42 6.90 6.38 -0.72
C LEU A 42 5.61 5.85 -1.33
N GLN A 43 5.10 4.72 -0.81
CA GLN A 43 3.84 4.14 -1.28
C GLN A 43 2.66 5.09 -1.06
N THR A 44 2.56 5.73 0.11
CA THR A 44 1.52 6.72 0.42
C THR A 44 1.60 7.94 -0.51
N ILE A 45 2.80 8.49 -0.72
CA ILE A 45 3.00 9.62 -1.64
C ILE A 45 2.59 9.23 -3.07
N HIS A 46 3.04 8.07 -3.52
CA HIS A 46 2.71 7.53 -4.83
C HIS A 46 1.20 7.35 -5.02
N TRP A 47 0.47 6.87 -4.01
CA TRP A 47 -1.01 6.80 -4.06
C TRP A 47 -1.64 8.18 -4.19
N GLY A 48 -1.17 9.15 -3.41
CA GLY A 48 -1.66 10.54 -3.50
C GLY A 48 -1.45 11.13 -4.90
N LEU A 49 -0.28 10.89 -5.52
CA LEU A 49 0.02 11.34 -6.89
C LEU A 49 -0.83 10.63 -7.95
N LEU A 50 -1.27 9.40 -7.67
CA LEU A 50 -2.08 8.58 -8.56
C LEU A 50 -3.58 8.64 -8.25
N LYS A 51 -4.07 9.75 -7.67
CA LYS A 51 -5.50 9.97 -7.36
C LYS A 51 -6.10 8.82 -6.53
N ASN A 52 -5.40 8.40 -5.48
CA ASN A 52 -5.79 7.32 -4.57
C ASN A 52 -5.81 5.92 -5.21
N GLU A 53 -5.09 5.72 -6.32
CA GLU A 53 -4.91 4.42 -6.96
C GLU A 53 -3.44 3.95 -6.86
N CYS A 54 -3.21 2.63 -6.74
CA CYS A 54 -1.87 2.08 -6.86
C CYS A 54 -1.49 1.90 -8.34
N ILE A 55 -0.21 2.11 -8.70
CA ILE A 55 0.26 1.91 -10.09
C ILE A 55 -0.05 0.52 -10.63
N ILE A 56 -0.03 -0.50 -9.76
CA ILE A 56 -0.36 -1.87 -10.12
C ILE A 56 -1.82 -1.95 -10.59
N SER A 57 -2.76 -1.42 -9.79
CA SER A 57 -4.19 -1.33 -10.16
C SER A 57 -4.37 -0.53 -11.44
N TYR A 58 -3.69 0.61 -11.58
CA TYR A 58 -3.77 1.41 -12.81
C TYR A 58 -3.35 0.59 -14.04
N VAL A 59 -2.24 -0.14 -13.95
CA VAL A 59 -1.75 -1.01 -15.04
C VAL A 59 -2.75 -2.13 -15.33
N GLU A 60 -3.28 -2.82 -14.31
CA GLU A 60 -4.28 -3.88 -14.48
C GLU A 60 -5.52 -3.36 -15.21
N LYS A 61 -6.04 -2.20 -14.80
CA LYS A 61 -7.19 -1.55 -15.42
C LYS A 61 -6.92 -1.14 -16.86
N LYS A 62 -5.73 -0.60 -17.13
CA LYS A 62 -5.32 -0.19 -18.48
C LYS A 62 -5.13 -1.38 -19.43
N LEU A 63 -4.70 -2.53 -18.90
CA LEU A 63 -4.57 -3.77 -19.66
C LEU A 63 -5.93 -4.35 -20.08
N ILE A 64 -6.98 -4.08 -19.31
CA ILE A 64 -8.35 -4.55 -19.60
C ILE A 64 -9.12 -3.55 -20.44
N ASN A 65 -8.97 -2.26 -20.12
CA ASN A 65 -9.58 -1.15 -20.85
C ASN A 65 -8.49 -0.14 -21.21
N SER A 66 -8.08 -0.12 -22.48
CA SER A 66 -7.06 0.81 -22.99
C SER A 66 -7.44 2.28 -22.80
N ASP A 67 -8.74 2.57 -22.77
CA ASP A 67 -9.28 3.92 -22.64
C ASP A 67 -9.38 4.36 -21.18
N TYR A 68 -9.07 3.48 -20.21
CA TYR A 68 -9.05 3.84 -18.80
C TYR A 68 -8.05 4.97 -18.54
N GLN A 69 -8.55 6.05 -17.93
CA GLN A 69 -7.74 7.15 -17.43
C GLN A 69 -7.60 7.06 -15.91
N LEU A 70 -6.49 7.60 -15.44
CA LEU A 70 -6.13 7.55 -14.03
C LEU A 70 -7.19 8.30 -13.20
N GLY A 71 -7.78 7.59 -12.25
CA GLY A 71 -8.81 8.10 -11.35
C GLY A 71 -10.25 8.04 -11.88
N ASP A 72 -10.49 7.49 -13.08
CA ASP A 72 -11.85 7.36 -13.64
C ASP A 72 -12.78 6.52 -12.75
N ASN A 73 -12.25 5.40 -12.25
CA ASN A 73 -12.97 4.57 -11.28
C ASN A 73 -11.98 3.85 -10.36
N VAL A 74 -11.59 4.52 -9.28
CA VAL A 74 -10.61 4.01 -8.30
C VAL A 74 -11.09 2.70 -7.65
N LYS A 75 -12.40 2.57 -7.39
CA LYS A 75 -12.99 1.43 -6.65
C LYS A 75 -13.15 0.17 -7.48
N TRP A 76 -13.27 0.30 -8.79
CA TRP A 76 -13.31 -0.86 -9.68
C TRP A 76 -11.99 -1.61 -9.56
N HIS A 77 -12.02 -2.93 -9.51
CA HIS A 77 -10.83 -3.75 -9.61
C HIS A 77 -11.12 -4.93 -10.53
N PRO A 78 -10.22 -5.29 -11.45
CA PRO A 78 -10.38 -6.47 -12.30
C PRO A 78 -10.63 -7.79 -11.56
N HIS A 79 -10.19 -7.86 -10.31
CA HIS A 79 -10.24 -9.03 -9.44
C HIS A 79 -11.01 -8.68 -8.16
N GLU A 80 -12.28 -8.30 -8.30
CA GLU A 80 -13.13 -7.85 -7.18
C GLU A 80 -13.12 -8.84 -6.01
N GLU A 81 -13.06 -10.15 -6.25
CA GLU A 81 -13.09 -11.19 -5.21
C GLU A 81 -11.99 -11.03 -4.14
N TYR A 82 -10.82 -10.49 -4.50
CA TYR A 82 -9.68 -10.32 -3.59
C TYR A 82 -9.52 -8.90 -3.06
N HIS A 83 -9.83 -7.89 -3.89
CA HIS A 83 -9.55 -6.50 -3.58
C HIS A 83 -10.78 -5.69 -3.12
N SER A 84 -12.01 -6.15 -3.36
CA SER A 84 -13.23 -5.40 -2.99
C SER A 84 -13.79 -5.78 -1.61
N ASN A 85 -13.24 -6.81 -0.95
CA ASN A 85 -13.69 -7.18 0.38
C ASN A 85 -13.27 -6.12 1.41
N GLN A 86 -14.24 -5.29 1.81
CA GLN A 86 -14.04 -4.18 2.74
C GLN A 86 -13.41 -4.62 4.07
N HIS A 87 -13.67 -5.86 4.53
CA HIS A 87 -13.04 -6.39 5.74
C HIS A 87 -11.54 -6.62 5.56
N ILE A 88 -11.11 -7.14 4.40
CA ILE A 88 -9.69 -7.35 4.09
C ILE A 88 -8.96 -6.01 3.99
N ILE A 89 -9.54 -5.02 3.30
CA ILE A 89 -8.97 -3.67 3.21
C ILE A 89 -8.83 -3.06 4.60
N THR A 90 -9.87 -3.15 5.42
CA THR A 90 -9.87 -2.60 6.79
C THR A 90 -8.81 -3.28 7.65
N LEU A 91 -8.69 -4.61 7.59
CA LEU A 91 -7.67 -5.36 8.32
C LEU A 91 -6.25 -4.96 7.89
N LYS A 92 -6.00 -4.83 6.58
CA LYS A 92 -4.71 -4.34 6.04
C LYS A 92 -4.37 -2.96 6.60
N ALA A 93 -5.32 -2.03 6.59
CA ALA A 93 -5.12 -0.68 7.13
C ALA A 93 -4.78 -0.71 8.62
N ILE A 94 -5.50 -1.50 9.42
CA ILE A 94 -5.24 -1.67 10.86
C ILE A 94 -3.83 -2.24 11.09
N LEU A 95 -3.42 -3.25 10.32
CA LEU A 95 -2.10 -3.89 10.48
C LEU A 95 -0.95 -2.94 10.10
N ILE A 96 -1.08 -2.21 8.99
CA ILE A 96 -0.07 -1.23 8.56
C ILE A 96 0.02 -0.10 9.59
N LEU A 97 -1.11 0.46 10.02
CA LEU A 97 -1.15 1.52 11.03
C LEU A 97 -0.56 1.05 12.36
N GLY A 98 -0.96 -0.14 12.83
CA GLY A 98 -0.44 -0.76 14.04
C GLY A 98 1.08 -0.98 13.96
N THR A 99 1.59 -1.38 12.79
CA THR A 99 3.03 -1.55 12.55
C THR A 99 3.77 -0.22 12.64
N LEU A 100 3.25 0.84 12.02
CA LEU A 100 3.86 2.18 12.10
C LEU A 100 3.86 2.72 13.54
N LEU A 101 2.75 2.56 14.27
CA LEU A 101 2.65 2.95 15.68
C LEU A 101 3.64 2.17 16.56
N TYR A 102 3.76 0.86 16.35
CA TYR A 102 4.75 0.03 17.02
C TYR A 102 6.19 0.48 16.70
N MET A 103 6.47 0.85 15.44
CA MET A 103 7.77 1.38 15.04
C MET A 103 8.11 2.69 15.76
N ILE A 104 7.14 3.59 15.93
CA ILE A 104 7.31 4.82 16.70
C ILE A 104 7.67 4.48 18.15
N PHE A 105 6.96 3.51 18.75
CA PHE A 105 7.19 3.09 20.13
C PHE A 105 8.54 2.38 20.33
N ARG A 106 8.95 1.47 19.43
CA ARG A 106 10.19 0.69 19.58
C ARG A 106 11.45 1.52 19.27
N ASN A 107 11.36 2.54 18.42
CA ASN A 107 12.49 3.36 17.98
C ASN A 107 12.65 4.67 18.76
N LYS A 108 12.48 4.65 20.10
CA LYS A 108 12.51 5.86 20.96
C LYS A 108 13.75 6.74 20.76
N LYS A 109 14.92 6.12 20.52
CA LYS A 109 16.20 6.82 20.33
C LYS A 109 16.47 7.24 18.88
N ASN A 110 15.77 6.68 17.90
CA ASN A 110 15.99 6.98 16.48
C ASN A 110 14.90 7.92 15.96
N ILE A 111 15.16 9.23 16.07
CA ILE A 111 14.21 10.28 15.69
C ILE A 111 13.84 10.22 14.20
N LYS A 112 14.76 9.82 13.32
CA LYS A 112 14.52 9.75 11.86
C LYS A 112 13.40 8.77 11.53
N ILE A 113 13.46 7.55 12.09
CA ILE A 113 12.45 6.51 11.87
C ILE A 113 11.08 6.98 12.36
N ARG A 114 11.05 7.61 13.55
CA ARG A 114 9.80 8.14 14.13
C ARG A 114 9.18 9.22 13.26
N LEU A 115 9.99 10.17 12.76
CA LEU A 115 9.50 11.24 11.89
C LEU A 115 8.95 10.69 10.58
N ILE A 116 9.65 9.73 9.95
CA ILE A 116 9.17 9.08 8.72
C ILE A 116 7.86 8.34 8.99
N ALA A 117 7.78 7.54 10.07
CA ALA A 117 6.55 6.83 10.42
C ALA A 117 5.37 7.78 10.69
N CYS A 118 5.58 8.84 11.46
CA CYS A 118 4.56 9.87 11.70
C CYS A 118 4.13 10.54 10.40
N ALA A 119 5.07 10.89 9.52
CA ALA A 119 4.77 11.48 8.22
C ALA A 119 3.92 10.54 7.35
N SER A 120 4.26 9.25 7.32
CA SER A 120 3.47 8.23 6.60
C SER A 120 2.04 8.15 7.11
N ILE A 121 1.83 8.16 8.44
CA ILE A 121 0.49 8.14 9.05
C ILE A 121 -0.27 9.43 8.69
N CYS A 122 0.33 10.60 8.87
CA CYS A 122 -0.33 11.88 8.62
C CYS A 122 -0.74 12.02 7.14
N LEU A 123 0.17 11.67 6.21
CA LEU A 123 -0.14 11.70 4.78
C LEU A 123 -1.23 10.69 4.42
N TRP A 124 -1.19 9.49 5.00
CA TRP A 124 -2.22 8.49 4.74
C TRP A 124 -3.60 8.95 5.20
N ILE A 125 -3.70 9.55 6.40
CA ILE A 125 -4.94 10.15 6.90
C ILE A 125 -5.40 11.28 5.97
N TYR A 126 -4.49 12.16 5.57
CA TYR A 126 -4.80 13.26 4.66
C TYR A 126 -5.39 12.76 3.33
N TYR A 127 -4.72 11.83 2.65
CA TYR A 127 -5.18 11.30 1.38
C TYR A 127 -6.45 10.44 1.48
N THR A 128 -6.72 9.84 2.63
CA THR A 128 -7.90 8.97 2.82
C THR A 128 -9.15 9.76 3.17
N TYR A 129 -9.02 10.83 3.96
CA TYR A 129 -10.17 11.52 4.56
C TYR A 129 -10.32 12.98 4.17
N LEU A 130 -9.25 13.63 3.68
CA LEU A 130 -9.23 15.07 3.43
C LEU A 130 -9.01 15.45 1.96
N TYR A 131 -8.67 14.47 1.11
CA TYR A 131 -8.47 14.62 -0.33
C TYR A 131 -9.43 13.71 -1.09
#